data_AF-H3BCG7-F1
#
_entry.id   AF-H3BCG7-F1
#
_cell.length_a   1.000
_cell.length_b   1.000
_cell.length_c   1.000
_cell.angle_alpha   90.00
_cell.angle_beta   90.00
_cell.angle_gamma   90.00
#
_symmetry.space_group_name_H-M   'P 1'
#
loop_
_entity.id
_entity.type
_entity.pdbx_description
1 polymer ?
#
loop_
_entity_poly.entity_id
_entity_poly.type
_entity_poly.pdbx_seq_one_letter_code
_entity_poly.pdbx_strand_id
1 'polypeptide(L)'
;MSCSRSLVLARGLGALPFASRENIGASTQWPLTLIRKQLPRHQDCSVWLSRSFYTSPQAASSEPAPSAESKDQERGPRDKSLVTYDDLFKKAAGDSRTKATFNRVVDTFCNKNVRRRGHVEFIYAALKKMPEFGVERDINIYNRILDVFPKEVFVPQNFIQRMFNHYPRQQECGVQVLEQMENYGIMPNKETKFLLVQIFGEKSHPVRKYQRIMYWFPKFKHANPYPVPAVLPQDPLDLAKFSLQRIAADLDAKTTVFQMPATDISEDGAEVKQPYVVGIQGPDQQDLLAKHNPDRPVFVEGPFPLWLRQTCVYYYILRADPLPPEERVEEEMDSERNFYYPMVLDFDLDRDLGDYYDFDVDDVEEGPIFSLCMTDSGDQITLGKWISGLQQTNPVLGCTPVVFRLDSGPQEIQTPTEAEATDDEDIIQNQKMKQ
;
A
#
# COMPACT_ATOMS: atom_id res chain seq x y z
N MET A 1 -50.90 -0.30 -4.16
CA MET A 1 -51.06 -0.41 -5.63
C MET A 1 -49.85 0.21 -6.30
N SER A 2 -49.34 -0.46 -7.34
CA SER A 2 -48.28 -0.06 -8.27
C SER A 2 -46.80 -0.11 -7.83
N CYS A 3 -46.22 -1.27 -8.11
CA CYS A 3 -44.84 -1.54 -8.56
C CYS A 3 -44.12 -0.41 -9.32
N SER A 4 -42.79 -0.38 -9.21
CA SER A 4 -41.86 -0.48 -10.36
C SER A 4 -40.42 -0.74 -9.90
N ARG A 5 -40.00 -2.01 -9.94
CA ARG A 5 -38.60 -2.47 -9.91
C ARG A 5 -38.04 -2.43 -11.33
N SER A 6 -36.89 -1.80 -11.52
CA SER A 6 -36.16 -1.79 -12.79
C SER A 6 -35.27 -3.03 -12.90
N LEU A 7 -35.61 -3.92 -13.84
CA LEU A 7 -34.84 -5.12 -14.21
C LEU A 7 -33.71 -4.76 -15.19
N VAL A 8 -32.50 -5.26 -14.91
CA VAL A 8 -31.38 -5.30 -15.85
C VAL A 8 -31.50 -6.56 -16.72
N LEU A 9 -31.50 -6.35 -18.03
CA LEU A 9 -31.53 -7.35 -19.10
C LEU A 9 -30.16 -8.01 -19.28
N ALA A 10 -30.05 -9.32 -19.08
CA ALA A 10 -28.93 -10.13 -19.59
C ALA A 10 -29.42 -10.99 -20.77
N ARG A 11 -28.92 -10.68 -21.98
CA ARG A 11 -29.16 -11.46 -23.19
C ARG A 11 -28.08 -12.53 -23.37
N GLY A 12 -28.50 -13.79 -23.30
CA GLY A 12 -28.41 -14.77 -24.39
C GLY A 12 -27.05 -15.16 -25.01
N LEU A 13 -26.61 -16.37 -24.65
CA LEU A 13 -26.30 -17.52 -25.52
C LEU A 13 -25.24 -17.39 -26.65
N GLY A 14 -24.22 -18.24 -26.54
CA GLY A 14 -23.40 -18.74 -27.65
C GLY A 14 -22.79 -20.09 -27.27
N ALA A 15 -23.36 -21.17 -27.81
CA ALA A 15 -23.00 -22.57 -27.58
C ALA A 15 -21.95 -23.09 -28.58
N LEU A 16 -21.43 -24.30 -28.28
CA LEU A 16 -20.75 -25.33 -29.11
C LEU A 16 -19.26 -25.56 -28.78
N PRO A 17 -18.72 -26.79 -29.00
CA PRO A 17 -19.21 -28.07 -28.50
C PRO A 17 -18.09 -28.94 -27.85
N PHE A 18 -18.52 -29.87 -27.00
CA PHE A 18 -17.72 -30.87 -26.30
C PHE A 18 -17.36 -32.02 -27.27
N ALA A 19 -16.07 -32.31 -27.45
CA ALA A 19 -15.60 -33.42 -28.26
C ALA A 19 -15.40 -34.66 -27.39
N SER A 20 -16.22 -35.68 -27.65
CA SER A 20 -16.09 -37.04 -27.17
C SER A 20 -14.81 -37.69 -27.69
N ARG A 21 -14.04 -38.35 -26.81
CA ARG A 21 -13.01 -39.30 -27.24
C ARG A 21 -13.14 -40.61 -26.47
N GLU A 22 -13.19 -41.66 -27.27
CA GLU A 22 -13.59 -43.01 -26.95
C GLU A 22 -12.63 -43.76 -26.02
N ASN A 23 -13.23 -44.63 -25.22
CA ASN A 23 -12.59 -45.73 -24.51
C ASN A 23 -11.97 -46.73 -25.49
N ILE A 24 -10.70 -47.07 -25.28
CA ILE A 24 -10.15 -48.37 -25.68
C ILE A 24 -9.54 -48.99 -24.42
N GLY A 25 -10.19 -50.06 -23.95
CA GLY A 25 -9.69 -50.89 -22.88
C GLY A 25 -8.51 -51.74 -23.34
N ALA A 26 -7.51 -51.86 -22.47
CA ALA A 26 -6.58 -52.97 -22.49
C ALA A 26 -6.35 -53.39 -21.05
N SER A 27 -6.95 -54.53 -20.69
CA SER A 27 -6.75 -55.19 -19.43
C SER A 27 -5.32 -55.72 -19.35
N THR A 28 -4.60 -55.42 -18.28
CA THR A 28 -3.59 -56.36 -17.79
C THR A 28 -3.59 -56.31 -16.27
N GLN A 29 -3.63 -57.49 -15.71
CA GLN A 29 -4.00 -57.80 -14.35
C GLN A 29 -2.72 -58.32 -13.65
N TRP A 30 -2.62 -58.06 -12.34
CA TRP A 30 -1.77 -58.71 -11.31
C TRP A 30 -0.56 -57.89 -10.80
N PRO A 31 -0.08 -58.13 -9.56
CA PRO A 31 -0.82 -57.96 -8.31
C PRO A 31 -0.02 -57.13 -7.28
N LEU A 32 -0.74 -56.50 -6.35
CA LEU A 32 -0.18 -55.83 -5.17
C LEU A 32 0.61 -56.82 -4.31
N THR A 33 1.91 -56.57 -4.14
CA THR A 33 2.69 -57.17 -3.06
C THR A 33 3.14 -56.07 -2.10
N LEU A 34 2.56 -56.17 -0.90
CA LEU A 34 2.84 -55.39 0.29
C LEU A 34 4.27 -55.70 0.75
N ILE A 35 5.17 -54.71 0.75
CA ILE A 35 6.42 -54.78 1.51
C ILE A 35 6.40 -53.67 2.55
N ARG A 36 5.90 -54.05 3.72
CA ARG A 36 6.00 -53.34 4.99
C ARG A 36 7.46 -53.45 5.45
N LYS A 37 8.22 -52.36 5.40
CA LYS A 37 9.47 -52.22 6.16
C LYS A 37 9.27 -51.18 7.26
N GLN A 38 9.48 -51.65 8.47
CA GLN A 38 9.33 -50.94 9.73
C GLN A 38 10.70 -50.47 10.24
N LEU A 39 10.67 -49.34 10.96
CA LEU A 39 11.62 -48.72 11.90
C LEU A 39 12.70 -47.73 11.37
N PRO A 40 13.16 -46.74 12.19
CA PRO A 40 12.66 -46.29 13.52
C PRO A 40 12.51 -44.76 13.70
N ARG A 41 11.81 -44.39 14.79
CA ARG A 41 11.69 -43.05 15.39
C ARG A 41 12.94 -42.66 16.21
N HIS A 42 13.03 -41.35 16.43
CA HIS A 42 13.89 -40.54 17.32
C HIS A 42 15.27 -40.11 16.81
N GLN A 43 15.42 -38.82 16.56
CA GLN A 43 16.14 -37.95 17.50
C GLN A 43 15.89 -36.46 17.21
N ASP A 44 15.61 -35.74 18.28
CA ASP A 44 15.48 -34.30 18.39
C ASP A 44 16.75 -33.57 17.92
N CYS A 45 16.59 -32.48 17.17
CA CYS A 45 17.65 -31.49 17.04
C CYS A 45 17.06 -30.09 16.86
N SER A 46 16.78 -29.45 17.99
CA SER A 46 16.68 -28.01 18.13
C SER A 46 18.06 -27.39 17.85
N VAL A 47 18.20 -26.55 16.82
CA VAL A 47 19.30 -25.58 16.75
C VAL A 47 18.79 -24.24 16.23
N TRP A 48 18.97 -23.27 17.11
CA TRP A 48 18.76 -21.84 16.97
C TRP A 48 19.79 -21.15 16.05
N LEU A 49 19.36 -20.00 15.53
CA LEU A 49 20.12 -18.75 15.30
C LEU A 49 21.09 -18.60 14.10
N SER A 50 20.77 -17.53 13.36
CA SER A 50 21.66 -16.43 12.99
C SER A 50 22.91 -16.75 12.18
N ARG A 51 22.79 -16.62 10.85
CA ARG A 51 23.96 -16.42 9.98
C ARG A 51 24.39 -14.96 10.03
N SER A 52 25.31 -14.67 10.93
CA SER A 52 26.14 -13.45 10.89
C SER A 52 27.06 -13.50 9.67
N PHE A 53 27.09 -12.41 8.91
CA PHE A 53 28.05 -12.19 7.84
C PHE A 53 29.44 -11.94 8.44
N TYR A 54 30.38 -12.83 8.15
CA TYR A 54 31.80 -12.61 8.43
C TYR A 54 32.35 -11.56 7.47
N THR A 55 32.64 -10.37 8.00
CA THR A 55 33.59 -9.41 7.43
C THR A 55 35.00 -9.88 7.73
N SER A 56 35.85 -9.95 6.71
CA SER A 56 37.31 -10.03 6.89
C SER A 56 37.97 -8.77 6.32
N PRO A 57 39.01 -8.24 6.99
CA PRO A 57 39.62 -6.97 6.65
C PRO A 57 40.67 -7.17 5.53
N GLN A 58 40.58 -6.40 4.44
CA GLN A 58 41.68 -6.29 3.49
C GLN A 58 42.64 -5.19 3.96
N ALA A 59 43.83 -5.63 4.37
CA ALA A 59 44.98 -4.78 4.62
C ALA A 59 45.56 -4.24 3.30
N ALA A 60 45.92 -2.97 3.32
CA ALA A 60 46.62 -2.26 2.26
C ALA A 60 48.09 -2.74 2.15
N SER A 61 48.56 -2.97 0.93
CA SER A 61 49.99 -2.98 0.62
C SER A 61 50.26 -2.17 -0.65
N SER A 62 51.10 -1.16 -0.48
CA SER A 62 51.74 -0.29 -1.46
C SER A 62 52.72 -1.04 -2.37
N GLU A 63 52.67 -0.80 -3.69
CA GLU A 63 53.66 -0.01 -4.46
C GLU A 63 53.47 -0.18 -5.98
N PRO A 64 53.79 0.85 -6.81
CA PRO A 64 53.52 0.86 -8.24
C PRO A 64 54.74 0.46 -9.11
N ALA A 65 54.48 -0.25 -10.21
CA ALA A 65 55.48 -0.60 -11.23
C ALA A 65 55.82 0.60 -12.16
N PRO A 66 57.03 0.66 -12.75
CA PRO A 66 57.55 1.86 -13.40
C PRO A 66 57.08 2.06 -14.85
N SER A 67 57.05 3.33 -15.22
CA SER A 67 56.63 3.96 -16.47
C SER A 67 57.50 3.64 -17.68
N ALA A 68 56.87 3.42 -18.84
CA ALA A 68 57.49 3.58 -20.16
C ALA A 68 56.97 4.88 -20.79
N GLU A 69 57.87 5.83 -21.03
CA GLU A 69 57.60 7.14 -21.61
C GLU A 69 57.31 7.03 -23.13
N SER A 70 56.30 7.75 -23.61
CA SER A 70 56.40 8.46 -24.90
C SER A 70 55.37 9.59 -25.03
N LYS A 71 55.93 10.81 -25.02
CA LYS A 71 55.55 12.05 -25.71
C LYS A 71 54.20 12.71 -25.37
N ASP A 72 54.31 13.73 -24.51
CA ASP A 72 53.36 14.82 -24.32
C ASP A 72 53.11 15.61 -25.63
N GLN A 73 51.84 15.76 -25.97
CA GLN A 73 51.31 16.91 -26.71
C GLN A 73 50.31 17.62 -25.80
N GLU A 74 50.57 18.91 -25.57
CA GLU A 74 49.85 19.81 -24.67
C GLU A 74 48.32 19.73 -24.84
N ARG A 75 47.62 19.39 -23.75
CA ARG A 75 46.22 19.77 -23.55
C ARG A 75 46.08 20.35 -22.15
N GLY A 76 45.57 21.58 -22.09
CA GLY A 76 45.39 22.38 -20.87
C GLY A 76 44.63 21.68 -19.73
N PRO A 77 44.60 22.30 -18.55
CA PRO A 77 44.19 21.66 -17.31
C PRO A 77 42.72 21.26 -17.41
N ARG A 78 42.45 19.95 -17.38
CA ARG A 78 41.08 19.45 -17.21
C ARG A 78 40.81 19.36 -15.72
N ASP A 79 39.88 20.18 -15.24
CA ASP A 79 39.25 20.00 -13.94
C ASP A 79 38.64 18.59 -13.87
N LYS A 80 39.36 17.67 -13.21
CA LYS A 80 38.86 16.34 -12.86
C LYS A 80 38.33 16.36 -11.43
N SER A 81 37.40 17.26 -11.13
CA SER A 81 36.56 17.06 -9.95
C SER A 81 35.56 15.95 -10.28
N LEU A 82 35.47 14.93 -9.42
CA LEU A 82 34.42 13.91 -9.49
C LEU A 82 33.09 14.62 -9.23
N VAL A 83 32.46 15.11 -10.28
CA VAL A 83 31.13 15.71 -10.16
C VAL A 83 30.17 14.59 -9.78
N THR A 84 29.70 14.61 -8.54
CA THR A 84 28.64 13.72 -8.07
C THR A 84 27.42 13.94 -8.96
N TYR A 85 26.76 12.87 -9.41
CA TYR A 85 25.60 13.01 -10.30
C TYR A 85 24.48 13.85 -9.68
N ASP A 86 24.37 13.83 -8.35
CA ASP A 86 23.49 14.71 -7.57
C ASP A 86 23.75 16.21 -7.82
N ASP A 87 25.00 16.60 -8.02
CA ASP A 87 25.38 17.99 -8.26
C ASP A 87 24.97 18.44 -9.67
N LEU A 88 24.83 17.54 -10.63
CA LEU A 88 24.27 17.87 -11.94
C LEU A 88 22.79 18.24 -11.84
N PHE A 89 22.03 17.47 -11.06
CA PHE A 89 20.62 17.78 -10.81
C PHE A 89 20.46 19.05 -9.97
N LYS A 90 21.30 19.28 -8.96
CA LYS A 90 21.30 20.53 -8.17
C LYS A 90 21.66 21.76 -9.01
N LYS A 91 22.68 21.66 -9.87
CA LYS A 91 23.07 22.75 -10.79
C LYS A 91 21.95 23.08 -11.78
N ALA A 92 21.26 22.07 -12.30
CA ALA A 92 20.14 22.26 -13.22
C ALA A 92 18.85 22.74 -12.53
N ALA A 93 18.70 22.47 -11.23
CA ALA A 93 17.56 22.90 -10.43
C ALA A 93 17.59 24.39 -10.05
N GLY A 94 18.69 25.11 -10.34
CA GLY A 94 18.86 26.52 -9.99
C GLY A 94 17.74 27.44 -10.53
N ASP A 95 17.43 27.35 -11.82
CA ASP A 95 16.55 28.33 -12.48
C ASP A 95 15.08 27.88 -12.60
N SER A 96 14.78 26.56 -12.54
CA SER A 96 13.42 26.01 -12.38
C SER A 96 13.43 24.48 -12.34
N ARG A 97 12.66 23.89 -11.43
CA ARG A 97 12.46 22.43 -11.33
C ARG A 97 11.30 21.99 -12.22
N THR A 98 11.55 21.98 -13.53
CA THR A 98 10.54 21.65 -14.55
C THR A 98 10.90 20.33 -15.23
N LYS A 99 9.90 19.62 -15.76
CA LYS A 99 10.10 18.46 -16.67
C LYS A 99 11.15 18.72 -17.76
N ALA A 100 11.17 19.93 -18.34
CA ALA A 100 12.13 20.30 -19.37
C ALA A 100 13.58 20.36 -18.85
N THR A 101 13.80 20.82 -17.61
CA THR A 101 15.14 20.86 -17.03
C THR A 101 15.63 19.45 -16.70
N PHE A 102 14.76 18.57 -16.22
CA PHE A 102 15.09 17.15 -16.03
C PHE A 102 15.53 16.47 -17.34
N ASN A 103 14.76 16.63 -18.42
CA ASN A 103 15.12 16.08 -19.74
C ASN A 103 16.46 16.63 -20.24
N ARG A 104 16.72 17.93 -20.07
CA ARG A 104 18.01 18.54 -20.42
C ARG A 104 19.18 17.92 -19.65
N VAL A 105 19.00 17.54 -18.38
CA VAL A 105 20.05 16.86 -17.59
C VAL A 105 20.34 15.48 -18.17
N VAL A 106 19.31 14.70 -18.50
CA VAL A 106 19.46 13.38 -19.14
C VAL A 106 20.17 13.50 -20.49
N ASP A 107 19.77 14.47 -21.32
CA ASP A 107 20.42 14.74 -22.61
C ASP A 107 21.88 15.16 -22.44
N THR A 108 22.16 16.01 -21.45
CA THR A 108 23.52 16.44 -21.11
C THR A 108 24.40 15.26 -20.69
N PHE A 109 23.85 14.31 -19.92
CA PHE A 109 24.57 13.08 -19.56
C PHE A 109 24.86 12.22 -20.79
N CYS A 110 23.86 12.00 -21.65
CA CYS A 110 24.01 11.20 -22.87
C CYS A 110 25.05 11.81 -23.83
N ASN A 111 25.06 13.14 -23.99
CA ASN A 111 25.99 13.85 -24.87
C ASN A 111 27.42 13.90 -24.30
N LYS A 112 27.58 14.09 -22.98
CA LYS A 112 28.90 14.12 -22.33
C LYS A 112 29.56 12.74 -22.28
N ASN A 113 28.78 11.68 -22.11
CA ASN A 113 29.28 10.32 -21.92
C ASN A 113 28.88 9.40 -23.07
N VAL A 114 29.59 9.48 -24.20
CA VAL A 114 29.39 8.57 -25.36
C VAL A 114 29.49 7.10 -24.97
N ARG A 115 30.35 6.76 -24.00
CA ARG A 115 30.55 5.39 -23.49
C ARG A 115 29.58 5.00 -22.36
N ARG A 116 28.66 5.88 -21.96
CA ARG A 116 27.65 5.65 -20.91
C ARG A 116 28.23 5.09 -19.61
N ARG A 117 29.41 5.61 -19.20
CA ARG A 117 30.05 5.21 -17.93
C ARG A 117 29.30 5.83 -16.76
N GLY A 118 29.18 5.09 -15.66
CA GLY A 118 28.45 5.53 -14.47
C GLY A 118 26.92 5.63 -14.65
N HIS A 119 26.35 4.98 -15.66
CA HIS A 119 24.90 5.00 -15.92
C HIS A 119 24.08 4.52 -14.73
N VAL A 120 24.54 3.50 -13.98
CA VAL A 120 23.84 2.98 -12.81
C VAL A 120 23.70 4.06 -11.72
N GLU A 121 24.81 4.73 -11.39
CA GLU A 121 24.83 5.80 -10.38
C GLU A 121 24.01 7.00 -10.82
N PHE A 122 24.09 7.37 -12.11
CA PHE A 122 23.25 8.41 -12.68
C PHE A 122 21.77 8.08 -12.59
N ILE A 123 21.37 6.84 -12.90
CA ILE A 123 19.98 6.41 -12.83
C ILE A 123 19.49 6.47 -11.37
N TYR A 124 20.26 5.97 -10.40
CA TYR A 124 19.87 6.09 -8.99
C TYR A 124 19.71 7.53 -8.51
N ALA A 125 20.64 8.42 -8.90
CA ALA A 125 20.52 9.85 -8.63
C ALA A 125 19.27 10.45 -9.30
N ALA A 126 19.01 10.08 -10.56
CA ALA A 126 17.84 10.53 -11.31
C ALA A 126 16.53 10.10 -10.64
N LEU A 127 16.41 8.82 -10.30
CA LEU A 127 15.27 8.22 -9.61
C LEU A 127 14.96 8.90 -8.28
N LYS A 128 15.99 9.18 -7.47
CA LYS A 128 15.87 9.92 -6.20
C LYS A 128 15.38 11.35 -6.41
N LYS A 129 15.79 11.99 -7.50
CA LYS A 129 15.44 13.38 -7.82
C LYS A 129 14.12 13.54 -8.54
N MET A 130 13.51 12.50 -9.11
CA MET A 130 12.23 12.61 -9.83
C MET A 130 11.11 13.36 -9.07
N PRO A 131 10.88 13.10 -7.76
CA PRO A 131 9.84 13.80 -7.00
C PRO A 131 10.10 15.31 -6.86
N GLU A 132 11.37 15.73 -6.78
CA GLU A 132 11.74 17.14 -6.67
C GLU A 132 11.41 17.95 -7.94
N PHE A 133 11.31 17.27 -9.09
CA PHE A 133 10.96 17.87 -10.38
C PHE A 133 9.50 17.60 -10.79
N GLY A 134 8.71 16.88 -9.98
CA GLY A 134 7.31 16.54 -10.27
C GLY A 134 7.14 15.64 -11.50
N VAL A 135 8.15 14.83 -11.81
CA VAL A 135 8.20 13.96 -13.01
C VAL A 135 7.92 12.49 -12.71
N GLU A 136 7.65 12.16 -11.45
CA GLU A 136 7.53 10.80 -10.95
C GLU A 136 6.38 10.01 -11.58
N ARG A 137 5.36 10.68 -12.15
CA ARG A 137 4.18 10.06 -12.78
C ARG A 137 4.23 9.95 -14.31
N ASP A 138 5.31 10.41 -14.96
CA ASP A 138 5.40 10.43 -16.43
C ASP A 138 6.22 9.26 -17.00
N ILE A 139 5.54 8.38 -17.73
CA ILE A 139 6.14 7.21 -18.38
C ILE A 139 7.25 7.55 -19.39
N ASN A 140 7.14 8.70 -20.07
CA ASN A 140 8.13 9.08 -21.08
C ASN A 140 9.50 9.30 -20.45
N ILE A 141 9.53 9.76 -19.20
CA ILE A 141 10.75 10.07 -18.47
C ILE A 141 11.42 8.77 -18.01
N TYR A 142 10.64 7.79 -17.55
CA TYR A 142 11.18 6.44 -17.28
C TYR A 142 11.75 5.79 -18.54
N ASN A 143 11.09 5.92 -19.70
CA ASN A 143 11.63 5.42 -20.96
C ASN A 143 12.96 6.11 -21.32
N ARG A 144 13.09 7.41 -21.06
CA ARG A 144 14.35 8.15 -21.26
C ARG A 144 15.45 7.71 -20.29
N ILE A 145 15.12 7.46 -19.03
CA ILE A 145 16.06 6.93 -18.02
C ILE A 145 16.55 5.54 -18.43
N LEU A 146 15.65 4.67 -18.91
CA LEU A 146 16.03 3.34 -19.43
C LEU A 146 16.92 3.46 -20.69
N ASP A 147 16.68 4.44 -21.55
CA ASP A 147 17.51 4.69 -22.74
C ASP A 147 18.93 5.16 -22.40
N VAL A 148 19.26 5.44 -21.13
CA VAL A 148 20.63 5.72 -20.67
C VAL A 148 21.50 4.46 -20.66
N PHE A 149 20.92 3.27 -20.48
CA PHE A 149 21.68 2.02 -20.49
C PHE A 149 22.26 1.73 -21.88
N PRO A 150 23.52 1.25 -21.99
CA PRO A 150 24.04 0.81 -23.29
C PRO A 150 23.20 -0.36 -23.83
N LYS A 151 22.77 -0.25 -25.09
CA LYS A 151 21.92 -1.25 -25.77
C LYS A 151 22.75 -2.45 -26.18
N GLU A 152 22.15 -3.65 -26.13
CA GLU A 152 22.73 -4.93 -26.56
C GLU A 152 23.97 -5.43 -25.80
N VAL A 153 24.56 -4.62 -24.92
CA VAL A 153 25.76 -4.98 -24.15
C VAL A 153 25.47 -6.02 -23.07
N PHE A 154 24.29 -6.00 -22.47
CA PHE A 154 23.95 -6.88 -21.34
C PHE A 154 23.10 -8.10 -21.73
N VAL A 155 22.96 -8.36 -23.04
CA VAL A 155 22.16 -9.47 -23.54
C VAL A 155 22.98 -10.77 -23.40
N PRO A 156 22.50 -11.77 -22.64
CA PRO A 156 23.23 -13.03 -22.46
C PRO A 156 23.24 -13.82 -23.78
N GLN A 157 24.43 -14.13 -24.28
CA GLN A 157 24.62 -14.87 -25.53
C GLN A 157 24.62 -16.38 -25.29
N ASN A 158 25.17 -16.83 -24.15
CA ASN A 158 25.36 -18.24 -23.83
C ASN A 158 24.34 -18.78 -22.81
N PHE A 159 24.10 -20.10 -22.84
CA PHE A 159 23.22 -20.78 -21.87
C PHE A 159 23.69 -20.59 -20.42
N ILE A 160 25.00 -20.65 -20.18
CA ILE A 160 25.59 -20.46 -18.85
C ILE A 160 25.36 -19.02 -18.35
N GLN A 161 25.53 -18.01 -19.23
CA GLN A 161 25.23 -16.60 -18.90
C GLN A 161 23.73 -16.35 -18.70
N ARG A 162 22.87 -17.19 -19.25
CA ARG A 162 21.42 -17.12 -18.98
C ARG A 162 21.07 -17.77 -17.65
N MET A 163 21.82 -18.80 -17.25
CA MET A 163 21.63 -19.54 -16.01
C MET A 163 22.16 -18.76 -14.80
N PHE A 164 23.30 -18.09 -14.93
CA PHE A 164 23.87 -17.21 -13.91
C PHE A 164 23.51 -15.76 -14.21
N ASN A 165 23.12 -14.96 -13.20
CA ASN A 165 22.72 -13.55 -13.37
C ASN A 165 23.79 -12.72 -14.10
N HIS A 166 23.63 -12.54 -15.41
CA HIS A 166 24.54 -11.75 -16.24
C HIS A 166 24.39 -10.25 -15.94
N TYR A 167 25.45 -9.59 -15.48
CA TYR A 167 25.42 -8.18 -15.04
C TYR A 167 24.36 -7.90 -13.94
N PRO A 168 24.54 -8.47 -12.73
CA PRO A 168 23.52 -8.43 -11.69
C PRO A 168 23.20 -7.00 -11.22
N ARG A 169 24.22 -6.13 -11.06
CA ARG A 169 24.02 -4.74 -10.61
C ARG A 169 23.18 -3.92 -11.59
N GLN A 170 23.39 -4.11 -12.89
CA GLN A 170 22.65 -3.39 -13.93
C GLN A 170 21.21 -3.90 -14.03
N GLN A 171 21.01 -5.22 -13.92
CA GLN A 171 19.66 -5.79 -13.87
C GLN A 171 18.89 -5.33 -12.64
N GLU A 172 19.53 -5.26 -11.47
CA GLU A 172 18.94 -4.71 -10.25
C GLU A 172 18.52 -3.25 -10.43
N CYS A 173 19.40 -2.41 -11.00
CA CYS A 173 19.04 -1.03 -11.35
C CYS A 173 17.82 -0.95 -12.28
N GLY A 174 17.76 -1.80 -13.32
CA GLY A 174 16.60 -1.88 -14.20
C GLY A 174 15.32 -2.36 -13.50
N VAL A 175 15.43 -3.26 -12.52
CA VAL A 175 14.30 -3.67 -11.67
C VAL A 175 13.83 -2.53 -10.77
N GLN A 176 14.76 -1.78 -10.16
CA GLN A 176 14.41 -0.63 -9.31
C GLN A 176 13.68 0.48 -10.09
N VAL A 177 14.03 0.72 -11.36
CA VAL A 177 13.27 1.63 -12.23
C VAL A 177 11.81 1.14 -12.36
N LEU A 178 11.60 -0.15 -12.60
CA LEU A 178 10.25 -0.73 -12.73
C LEU A 178 9.49 -0.78 -11.39
N GLU A 179 10.20 -0.97 -10.28
CA GLU A 179 9.66 -0.93 -8.93
C GLU A 179 9.18 0.48 -8.56
N GLN A 180 9.95 1.52 -8.91
CA GLN A 180 9.50 2.89 -8.73
C GLN A 180 8.26 3.20 -9.58
N MET A 181 8.22 2.74 -10.84
CA MET A 181 7.00 2.84 -11.65
C MET A 181 5.80 2.17 -10.98
N GLU A 182 5.99 0.99 -10.37
CA GLU A 182 4.96 0.28 -9.61
C GLU A 182 4.50 1.07 -8.37
N ASN A 183 5.43 1.62 -7.58
CA ASN A 183 5.11 2.41 -6.39
C ASN A 183 4.28 3.65 -6.71
N TYR A 184 4.53 4.30 -7.85
CA TYR A 184 3.74 5.43 -8.34
C TYR A 184 2.51 5.02 -9.17
N GLY A 185 2.27 3.72 -9.36
CA GLY A 185 1.09 3.20 -10.08
C GLY A 185 1.13 3.41 -11.60
N ILE A 186 2.32 3.56 -12.19
CA ILE A 186 2.50 3.77 -13.63
C ILE A 186 2.63 2.43 -14.33
N MET A 187 1.77 2.20 -15.33
CA MET A 187 1.81 0.98 -16.13
C MET A 187 2.87 1.09 -17.25
N PRO A 188 3.84 0.17 -17.34
CA PRO A 188 4.82 0.15 -18.42
C PRO A 188 4.22 0.02 -19.83
N ASN A 189 4.84 0.68 -20.82
CA ASN A 189 4.38 0.71 -22.21
C ASN A 189 5.08 -0.34 -23.08
N LYS A 190 4.62 -0.49 -24.33
CA LYS A 190 5.29 -1.30 -25.36
C LYS A 190 6.73 -0.86 -25.61
N GLU A 191 6.98 0.45 -25.58
CA GLU A 191 8.33 1.03 -25.69
C GLU A 191 9.23 0.60 -24.53
N THR A 192 8.72 0.63 -23.31
CA THR A 192 9.43 0.16 -22.11
C THR A 192 9.85 -1.30 -22.27
N LYS A 193 8.95 -2.16 -22.76
CA LYS A 193 9.28 -3.56 -23.08
C LYS A 193 10.40 -3.67 -24.11
N PHE A 194 10.29 -2.91 -25.20
CA PHE A 194 11.27 -2.92 -26.28
C PHE A 194 12.66 -2.53 -25.77
N LEU A 195 12.76 -1.45 -24.99
CA LEU A 195 14.01 -1.02 -24.36
C LEU A 195 14.58 -2.11 -23.45
N LEU A 196 13.77 -2.69 -22.56
CA LEU A 196 14.24 -3.74 -21.64
C LEU A 196 14.77 -4.97 -22.37
N VAL A 197 14.10 -5.39 -23.44
CA VAL A 197 14.54 -6.52 -24.28
C VAL A 197 15.85 -6.19 -25.00
N GLN A 198 15.99 -4.97 -25.55
CA GLN A 198 17.22 -4.55 -26.21
C GLN A 198 18.40 -4.40 -25.26
N ILE A 199 18.16 -3.93 -24.03
CA ILE A 199 19.22 -3.68 -23.05
C ILE A 199 19.67 -4.99 -22.39
N PHE A 200 18.73 -5.78 -21.85
CA PHE A 200 19.01 -6.92 -20.97
C PHE A 200 18.68 -8.29 -21.60
N GLY A 201 17.89 -8.32 -22.68
CA GLY A 201 17.40 -9.55 -23.32
C GLY A 201 16.07 -10.07 -22.73
N GLU A 202 15.40 -10.94 -23.49
CA GLU A 202 14.04 -11.41 -23.19
C GLU A 202 13.88 -12.19 -21.87
N LYS A 203 14.93 -12.89 -21.45
CA LYS A 203 14.90 -13.77 -20.26
C LYS A 203 15.50 -13.13 -19.01
N SER A 204 15.73 -11.82 -19.04
CA SER A 204 16.32 -11.05 -17.94
C SER A 204 15.32 -10.77 -16.81
N HIS A 205 15.82 -10.43 -15.61
CA HIS A 205 14.97 -10.10 -14.46
C HIS A 205 14.10 -8.85 -14.69
N PRO A 206 14.59 -7.75 -15.30
CA PRO A 206 13.75 -6.59 -15.61
C PRO A 206 12.57 -6.94 -16.52
N VAL A 207 12.78 -7.77 -17.56
CA VAL A 207 11.69 -8.21 -18.45
C VAL A 207 10.68 -9.09 -17.71
N ARG A 208 11.13 -9.96 -16.82
CA ARG A 208 10.23 -10.76 -15.96
C ARG A 208 9.42 -9.90 -15.00
N LYS A 209 10.03 -8.86 -14.41
CA LYS A 209 9.31 -7.88 -13.56
C LYS A 209 8.25 -7.14 -14.38
N TYR A 210 8.59 -6.66 -15.58
CA TYR A 210 7.63 -6.07 -16.52
C TYR A 210 6.46 -7.03 -16.82
N GLN A 211 6.75 -8.30 -17.11
CA GLN A 211 5.72 -9.31 -17.37
C GLN A 211 4.80 -9.53 -16.16
N ARG A 212 5.36 -9.57 -14.95
CA ARG A 212 4.58 -9.69 -13.71
C ARG A 212 3.66 -8.49 -13.50
N ILE A 213 4.16 -7.27 -13.68
CA ILE A 213 3.35 -6.04 -13.59
C ILE A 213 2.20 -6.10 -14.60
N MET A 214 2.51 -6.39 -15.87
CA MET A 214 1.49 -6.45 -16.95
C MET A 214 0.49 -7.58 -16.79
N TYR A 215 0.85 -8.66 -16.10
CA TYR A 215 -0.05 -9.79 -15.84
C TYR A 215 -0.94 -9.56 -14.61
N TRP A 216 -0.37 -9.11 -13.50
CA TRP A 216 -1.07 -9.01 -12.22
C TRP A 216 -1.86 -7.72 -12.06
N PHE A 217 -1.33 -6.58 -12.48
CA PHE A 217 -1.96 -5.28 -12.18
C PHE A 217 -3.34 -5.12 -12.83
N PRO A 218 -3.55 -5.52 -14.10
CA PRO A 218 -4.89 -5.47 -14.70
C PRO A 218 -5.90 -6.37 -13.98
N LYS A 219 -5.45 -7.50 -13.41
CA LYS A 219 -6.30 -8.43 -12.67
C LYS A 219 -6.70 -7.87 -11.29
N PHE A 220 -5.77 -7.21 -10.61
CA PHE A 220 -6.04 -6.63 -9.29
C PHE A 220 -6.69 -5.24 -9.34
N LYS A 221 -6.68 -4.56 -10.49
CA LYS A 221 -7.24 -3.21 -10.64
C LYS A 221 -8.69 -3.08 -10.15
N HIS A 222 -9.48 -4.14 -10.31
CA HIS A 222 -10.90 -4.18 -9.94
C HIS A 222 -11.21 -5.26 -8.89
N ALA A 223 -10.20 -5.74 -8.16
CA ALA A 223 -10.41 -6.71 -7.09
C ALA A 223 -11.18 -6.10 -5.90
N ASN A 224 -10.99 -4.80 -5.65
CA ASN A 224 -11.77 -4.07 -4.65
C ASN A 224 -13.10 -3.59 -5.27
N PRO A 225 -14.27 -3.98 -4.72
CA PRO A 225 -15.58 -3.53 -5.20
C PRO A 225 -15.78 -2.01 -5.08
N TYR A 226 -15.06 -1.35 -4.17
CA TYR A 226 -15.14 0.09 -3.92
C TYR A 226 -13.85 0.77 -4.39
N PRO A 227 -13.77 1.31 -5.63
CA PRO A 227 -12.57 1.98 -6.11
C PRO A 227 -12.33 3.34 -5.43
N VAL A 228 -11.06 3.66 -5.15
CA VAL A 228 -10.68 5.00 -4.64
C VAL A 228 -10.37 5.92 -5.82
N PRO A 229 -10.96 7.13 -5.89
CA PRO A 229 -10.60 8.15 -6.87
C PRO A 229 -9.08 8.40 -6.93
N ALA A 230 -8.59 8.79 -8.10
CA ALA A 230 -7.17 9.13 -8.27
C ALA A 230 -6.82 10.45 -7.60
N VAL A 231 -7.76 11.40 -7.61
CA VAL A 231 -7.67 12.67 -6.89
C VAL A 231 -8.70 12.62 -5.77
N LEU A 232 -8.25 12.77 -4.54
CA LEU A 232 -9.12 12.81 -3.37
C LEU A 232 -9.75 14.20 -3.22
N PRO A 233 -10.94 14.30 -2.61
CA PRO A 233 -11.50 15.59 -2.20
C PRO A 233 -10.51 16.36 -1.32
N GLN A 234 -10.36 17.67 -1.57
CA GLN A 234 -9.47 18.53 -0.77
C GLN A 234 -10.14 19.01 0.52
N ASP A 235 -11.47 19.13 0.52
CA ASP A 235 -12.23 19.51 1.71
C ASP A 235 -12.23 18.35 2.72
N PRO A 236 -11.74 18.55 3.96
CA PRO A 236 -11.72 17.50 4.98
C PRO A 236 -13.11 16.93 5.28
N LEU A 237 -14.18 17.74 5.18
CA LEU A 237 -15.54 17.26 5.43
C LEU A 237 -15.99 16.25 4.36
N ASP A 238 -15.75 16.56 3.10
CA ASP A 238 -16.11 15.65 2.00
C ASP A 238 -15.20 14.43 1.94
N LEU A 239 -13.93 14.58 2.33
CA LEU A 239 -13.02 13.45 2.53
C LEU A 239 -13.53 12.51 3.63
N ALA A 240 -14.00 13.06 4.76
CA ALA A 240 -14.57 12.28 5.86
C ALA A 240 -15.84 11.54 5.43
N LYS A 241 -16.76 12.21 4.72
CA LYS A 241 -17.97 11.55 4.17
C LYS A 241 -17.61 10.40 3.23
N PHE A 242 -16.69 10.63 2.30
CA PHE A 242 -16.22 9.62 1.35
C PHE A 242 -15.57 8.43 2.07
N SER A 243 -14.75 8.71 3.07
CA SER A 243 -14.07 7.70 3.88
C SER A 243 -15.06 6.82 4.65
N LEU A 244 -16.04 7.44 5.31
CA LEU A 244 -17.09 6.75 6.07
C LEU A 244 -17.95 5.86 5.17
N GLN A 245 -18.37 6.37 4.01
CA GLN A 245 -19.13 5.59 3.02
C GLN A 245 -18.35 4.37 2.49
N ARG A 246 -17.02 4.45 2.47
CA ARG A 246 -16.16 3.36 2.01
C ARG A 246 -16.02 2.24 3.05
N ILE A 247 -15.95 2.59 4.33
CA ILE A 247 -15.78 1.62 5.43
C ILE A 247 -17.11 1.08 5.95
N ALA A 248 -18.22 1.73 5.63
CA ALA A 248 -19.55 1.23 5.96
C ALA A 248 -19.80 -0.11 5.26
N ALA A 249 -20.25 -1.11 6.02
CA ALA A 249 -20.61 -2.41 5.51
C ALA A 249 -21.88 -2.34 4.64
N ASP A 250 -22.81 -1.46 5.00
CA ASP A 250 -24.14 -1.39 4.39
C ASP A 250 -24.23 -0.32 3.30
N LEU A 251 -24.80 -0.70 2.14
CA LEU A 251 -25.08 0.24 1.04
C LEU A 251 -26.15 1.28 1.40
N ASP A 252 -27.04 0.94 2.35
CA ASP A 252 -28.14 1.80 2.80
C ASP A 252 -27.73 2.72 3.96
N ALA A 253 -26.46 2.69 4.39
CA ALA A 253 -25.96 3.53 5.47
C ALA A 253 -26.02 5.02 5.09
N LYS A 254 -26.54 5.84 6.00
CA LYS A 254 -26.68 7.28 5.80
C LYS A 254 -25.60 8.05 6.54
N THR A 255 -24.92 8.93 5.82
CA THR A 255 -23.95 9.86 6.41
C THR A 255 -24.66 11.08 6.98
N THR A 256 -24.44 11.36 8.26
CA THR A 256 -25.04 12.48 8.98
C THR A 256 -23.94 13.44 9.46
N VAL A 257 -24.09 14.73 9.15
CA VAL A 257 -23.18 15.78 9.64
C VAL A 257 -23.79 16.35 10.91
N PHE A 258 -23.14 16.13 12.05
CA PHE A 258 -23.61 16.62 13.35
C PHE A 258 -23.10 18.02 13.66
N GLN A 259 -21.91 18.36 13.17
CA GLN A 259 -21.31 19.67 13.37
C GLN A 259 -20.54 20.10 12.11
N MET A 260 -20.81 21.32 11.67
CA MET A 260 -20.04 21.97 10.59
C MET A 260 -18.81 22.67 11.18
N PRO A 261 -17.69 22.73 10.45
CA PRO A 261 -16.53 23.49 10.89
C PRO A 261 -16.90 24.97 10.98
N ALA A 262 -16.70 25.57 12.15
CA ALA A 262 -16.97 26.97 12.42
C ALA A 262 -15.80 27.59 13.18
N THR A 263 -15.56 28.88 12.99
CA THR A 263 -14.55 29.62 13.76
C THR A 263 -15.28 30.61 14.64
N ASP A 264 -15.27 30.34 15.94
CA ASP A 264 -15.85 31.24 16.92
C ASP A 264 -14.74 32.05 17.58
N ILE A 265 -15.03 33.31 17.90
CA ILE A 265 -14.11 34.16 18.66
C ILE A 265 -14.51 34.00 20.13
N SER A 266 -13.61 33.45 20.94
CA SER A 266 -13.81 33.32 22.39
C SER A 266 -13.96 34.71 23.04
N GLU A 267 -14.52 34.76 24.25
CA GLU A 267 -14.63 35.99 25.06
C GLU A 267 -13.26 36.64 25.33
N ASP A 268 -12.18 35.84 25.28
CA ASP A 268 -10.78 36.29 25.41
C ASP A 268 -10.14 36.78 24.08
N GLY A 269 -10.89 36.82 22.98
CA GLY A 269 -10.40 37.23 21.66
C GLY A 269 -9.59 36.17 20.90
N ALA A 270 -9.47 34.96 21.44
CA ALA A 270 -8.83 33.82 20.77
C ALA A 270 -9.79 33.12 19.79
N GLU A 271 -9.32 32.83 18.57
CA GLU A 271 -10.08 32.07 17.58
C GLU A 271 -10.16 30.58 17.97
N VAL A 272 -11.34 30.12 18.38
CA VAL A 272 -11.64 28.71 18.68
C VAL A 272 -12.24 28.08 17.43
N LYS A 273 -11.44 27.24 16.77
CA LYS A 273 -11.90 26.43 15.63
C LYS A 273 -12.75 25.27 16.16
N GLN A 274 -14.04 25.29 15.85
CA GLN A 274 -14.93 24.17 16.10
C GLN A 274 -14.66 23.05 15.09
N PRO A 275 -14.35 21.82 15.56
CA PRO A 275 -14.10 20.70 14.66
C PRO A 275 -15.38 20.25 13.96
N TYR A 276 -15.23 19.69 12.76
CA TYR A 276 -16.33 18.99 12.10
C TYR A 276 -16.58 17.63 12.75
N VAL A 277 -17.83 17.18 12.72
CA VAL A 277 -18.24 15.87 13.23
C VAL A 277 -19.17 15.23 12.21
N VAL A 278 -18.70 14.13 11.61
CA VAL A 278 -19.47 13.35 10.64
C VAL A 278 -19.60 11.94 11.15
N GLY A 279 -20.83 11.43 11.21
CA GLY A 279 -21.09 10.02 11.51
C GLY A 279 -21.75 9.30 10.34
N ILE A 280 -21.70 7.98 10.39
CA ILE A 280 -22.45 7.11 9.50
C ILE A 280 -23.11 5.99 10.30
N GLN A 281 -24.36 5.70 9.95
CA GLN A 281 -25.12 4.62 10.57
C GLN A 281 -26.02 3.93 9.55
N GLY A 282 -26.01 2.60 9.57
CA GLY A 282 -26.93 1.72 8.83
C GLY A 282 -28.26 1.51 9.56
N PRO A 283 -29.35 1.14 8.85
CA PRO A 283 -30.62 0.79 9.49
C PRO A 283 -30.47 -0.43 10.42
N ASP A 284 -29.71 -1.44 10.00
CA ASP A 284 -29.47 -2.64 10.80
C ASP A 284 -28.71 -2.30 12.09
N GLN A 285 -27.78 -1.34 12.02
CA GLN A 285 -27.08 -0.84 13.20
C GLN A 285 -27.99 -0.07 14.16
N GLN A 286 -29.01 0.65 13.64
CA GLN A 286 -30.03 1.30 14.46
C GLN A 286 -30.90 0.27 15.16
N ASP A 287 -31.31 -0.78 14.45
CA ASP A 287 -32.11 -1.87 15.02
C ASP A 287 -31.33 -2.65 16.08
N LEU A 288 -30.04 -2.91 15.84
CA LEU A 288 -29.14 -3.52 16.83
C LEU A 288 -29.00 -2.66 18.09
N LEU A 289 -28.83 -1.34 17.92
CA LEU A 289 -28.73 -0.42 19.05
C LEU A 289 -30.07 -0.28 19.80
N ALA A 290 -31.20 -0.40 19.10
CA ALA A 290 -32.53 -0.40 19.71
C ALA A 290 -32.80 -1.66 20.55
N LYS A 291 -32.23 -2.80 20.16
CA LYS A 291 -32.28 -4.07 20.91
C LYS A 291 -31.27 -4.15 22.06
N HIS A 292 -30.30 -3.23 22.12
CA HIS A 292 -29.22 -3.26 23.11
C HIS A 292 -29.74 -3.04 24.55
N ASN A 293 -29.17 -3.79 25.50
CA ASN A 293 -29.52 -3.65 26.92
C ASN A 293 -28.89 -2.37 27.51
N PRO A 294 -29.68 -1.40 28.03
CA PRO A 294 -29.16 -0.16 28.59
C PRO A 294 -28.26 -0.34 29.82
N ASP A 295 -28.33 -1.49 30.51
CA ASP A 295 -27.48 -1.77 31.67
C ASP A 295 -26.01 -2.02 31.27
N ARG A 296 -25.75 -2.37 30.00
CA ARG A 296 -24.40 -2.64 29.49
C ARG A 296 -23.81 -1.41 28.83
N PRO A 297 -22.59 -0.99 29.20
CA PRO A 297 -21.97 0.19 28.63
C PRO A 297 -21.64 0.00 27.15
N VAL A 298 -21.62 1.12 26.44
CA VAL A 298 -21.15 1.20 25.05
C VAL A 298 -19.85 1.99 25.04
N PHE A 299 -18.89 1.54 24.25
CA PHE A 299 -17.54 2.08 24.17
C PHE A 299 -17.37 2.91 22.90
N VAL A 300 -16.79 4.10 23.08
CA VAL A 300 -16.25 4.88 21.96
C VAL A 300 -14.76 4.56 21.88
N GLU A 301 -14.37 3.85 20.82
CA GLU A 301 -13.00 3.39 20.59
C GLU A 301 -12.36 4.10 19.40
N GLY A 302 -11.07 4.39 19.51
CA GLY A 302 -10.26 5.03 18.48
C GLY A 302 -9.12 5.86 19.09
N PRO A 303 -8.33 6.58 18.28
CA PRO A 303 -8.48 6.73 16.82
C PRO A 303 -7.91 5.56 16.03
N PHE A 304 -8.66 5.05 15.05
CA PHE A 304 -8.19 4.03 14.11
C PHE A 304 -7.71 4.66 12.79
N PRO A 305 -6.51 4.30 12.28
CA PRO A 305 -5.99 4.86 11.05
C PRO A 305 -6.66 4.23 9.82
N LEU A 306 -7.09 5.07 8.88
CA LEU A 306 -7.59 4.70 7.56
C LEU A 306 -6.72 5.36 6.49
N TRP A 307 -6.00 4.54 5.72
CA TRP A 307 -5.17 5.03 4.63
C TRP A 307 -5.97 5.13 3.32
N LEU A 308 -6.20 6.35 2.87
CA LEU A 308 -6.69 6.65 1.53
C LEU A 308 -5.54 7.13 0.67
N ARG A 309 -5.02 6.26 -0.20
CA ARG A 309 -3.86 6.58 -1.06
C ARG A 309 -2.64 7.02 -0.23
N GLN A 310 -2.38 8.32 -0.17
CA GLN A 310 -1.27 8.95 0.55
C GLN A 310 -1.73 9.71 1.80
N THR A 311 -3.03 9.86 2.02
CA THR A 311 -3.60 10.57 3.18
C THR A 311 -4.06 9.55 4.22
N CYS A 312 -3.60 9.73 5.46
CA CYS A 312 -4.12 9.02 6.62
C CYS A 312 -5.27 9.84 7.20
N VAL A 313 -6.41 9.20 7.48
CA VAL A 313 -7.57 9.79 8.14
C VAL A 313 -7.92 8.91 9.33
N TYR A 314 -8.36 9.50 10.44
CA TYR A 314 -8.70 8.76 11.64
C TYR A 314 -10.22 8.63 11.80
N TYR A 315 -10.68 7.47 12.26
CA TYR A 315 -12.07 7.23 12.58
C TYR A 315 -12.24 6.64 13.98
N TYR A 316 -13.45 6.82 14.50
CA TYR A 316 -13.89 6.33 15.80
C TYR A 316 -15.08 5.40 15.61
N ILE A 317 -15.19 4.42 16.48
CA ILE A 317 -16.21 3.38 16.43
C ILE A 317 -17.01 3.42 17.73
N LEU A 318 -18.34 3.24 17.63
CA LEU A 318 -19.21 2.97 18.76
C LEU A 318 -19.47 1.46 18.84
N ARG A 319 -18.95 0.80 19.87
CA ARG A 319 -18.96 -0.67 20.01
C ARG A 319 -19.50 -1.10 21.38
N ALA A 320 -20.25 -2.20 21.45
CA ALA A 320 -20.54 -2.87 22.73
C ALA A 320 -19.69 -4.12 22.92
N ASP A 321 -19.58 -4.61 24.15
CA ASP A 321 -18.98 -5.92 24.41
C ASP A 321 -19.83 -7.03 23.76
N PRO A 322 -19.20 -8.13 23.30
CA PRO A 322 -19.92 -9.24 22.69
C PRO A 322 -20.94 -9.83 23.68
N LEU A 323 -22.08 -10.27 23.14
CA LEU A 323 -23.09 -10.95 23.96
C LEU A 323 -22.51 -12.28 24.47
N PRO A 324 -22.72 -12.61 25.76
CA PRO A 324 -22.34 -13.91 26.28
C PRO A 324 -23.08 -15.00 25.48
N PRO A 325 -22.45 -16.17 25.28
CA PRO A 325 -23.00 -17.22 24.43
C PRO A 325 -24.41 -17.67 24.84
N GLU A 326 -24.76 -17.52 26.13
CA GLU A 326 -26.08 -17.86 26.68
C GLU A 326 -27.22 -16.95 26.16
N GLU A 327 -26.92 -15.71 25.79
CA GLU A 327 -27.89 -14.72 25.29
C GLU A 327 -27.86 -14.58 23.77
N ARG A 328 -26.96 -15.31 23.08
CA ARG A 328 -26.92 -15.33 21.62
C ARG A 328 -28.11 -16.11 21.12
N VAL A 329 -29.16 -15.38 20.77
CA VAL A 329 -30.24 -15.92 19.95
C VAL A 329 -29.68 -16.03 18.54
N GLU A 330 -29.30 -17.24 18.13
CA GLU A 330 -29.08 -17.52 16.71
C GLU A 330 -30.44 -17.33 16.02
N GLU A 331 -30.58 -16.24 15.26
CA GLU A 331 -31.76 -16.07 14.43
C GLU A 331 -31.76 -17.21 13.40
N GLU A 332 -32.66 -18.19 13.59
CA GLU A 332 -32.83 -19.32 12.67
C GLU A 332 -33.08 -18.77 11.26
N MET A 333 -32.07 -18.90 10.40
CA MET A 333 -32.19 -18.49 9.01
C MET A 333 -33.21 -19.39 8.31
N ASP A 334 -34.33 -18.81 7.92
CA ASP A 334 -35.37 -19.52 7.16
C ASP A 334 -34.78 -20.04 5.83
N SER A 335 -34.45 -21.33 5.83
CA SER A 335 -33.88 -22.04 4.69
C SER A 335 -34.78 -22.01 3.46
N GLU A 336 -36.10 -21.86 3.65
CA GLU A 336 -37.09 -21.86 2.57
C GLU A 336 -37.32 -20.46 1.96
N ARG A 337 -36.73 -19.41 2.54
CA ARG A 337 -36.95 -18.01 2.12
C ARG A 337 -36.55 -17.73 0.67
N ASN A 338 -35.67 -18.55 0.08
CA ASN A 338 -35.22 -18.36 -1.30
C ASN A 338 -34.97 -19.69 -2.04
N PHE A 339 -35.95 -20.14 -2.83
CA PHE A 339 -35.90 -21.40 -3.57
C PHE A 339 -34.77 -21.48 -4.62
N TYR A 340 -34.36 -20.35 -5.20
CA TYR A 340 -33.32 -20.31 -6.24
C TYR A 340 -31.90 -20.20 -5.69
N TYR A 341 -31.73 -19.67 -4.48
CA TYR A 341 -30.44 -19.49 -3.81
C TYR A 341 -30.60 -19.88 -2.34
N PRO A 342 -30.43 -21.17 -1.99
CA PRO A 342 -30.54 -21.61 -0.62
C PRO A 342 -29.53 -20.83 0.23
N MET A 343 -30.01 -20.12 1.24
CA MET A 343 -29.17 -19.28 2.11
C MET A 343 -28.37 -20.12 3.11
N VAL A 344 -28.75 -21.39 3.27
CA VAL A 344 -28.02 -22.42 4.02
C VAL A 344 -27.59 -23.48 3.01
N LEU A 345 -26.29 -23.60 2.78
CA LEU A 345 -25.69 -24.62 1.91
C LEU A 345 -25.03 -25.65 2.81
N ASP A 346 -25.84 -26.61 3.27
CA ASP A 346 -25.37 -27.72 4.08
C ASP A 346 -24.81 -28.80 3.14
N PHE A 347 -23.61 -28.55 2.62
CA PHE A 347 -22.87 -29.58 1.90
C PHE A 347 -21.89 -30.22 2.87
N ASP A 348 -22.03 -31.54 3.07
CA ASP A 348 -20.97 -32.41 3.61
C ASP A 348 -19.82 -32.49 2.58
N LEU A 349 -19.11 -31.37 2.39
CA LEU A 349 -17.84 -31.32 1.68
C LEU A 349 -16.71 -31.65 2.66
N ASP A 350 -16.87 -32.75 3.39
CA ASP A 350 -15.76 -33.35 4.14
C ASP A 350 -14.65 -33.65 3.14
N ARG A 351 -13.66 -32.77 3.09
CA ARG A 351 -12.47 -32.95 2.25
C ARG A 351 -11.73 -34.17 2.79
N ASP A 352 -11.53 -35.16 1.92
CA ASP A 352 -10.79 -36.40 2.20
C ASP A 352 -9.62 -36.18 3.16
N LEU A 353 -9.69 -36.80 4.36
CA LEU A 353 -8.68 -37.24 5.37
C LEU A 353 -7.24 -36.65 5.45
N GLY A 354 -6.85 -35.65 4.67
CA GLY A 354 -5.46 -35.21 4.49
C GLY A 354 -5.26 -33.70 4.36
N ASP A 355 -6.32 -32.90 4.27
CA ASP A 355 -6.28 -31.44 4.12
C ASP A 355 -6.78 -30.72 5.38
N TYR A 356 -6.41 -31.17 6.58
CA TYR A 356 -6.58 -30.37 7.80
C TYR A 356 -5.52 -29.25 7.83
N TYR A 357 -5.71 -28.25 6.99
CA TYR A 357 -5.05 -26.94 7.12
C TYR A 357 -5.99 -25.99 7.85
N ASP A 358 -6.54 -26.43 8.98
CA ASP A 358 -7.11 -25.46 9.91
C ASP A 358 -5.92 -24.76 10.54
N PHE A 359 -5.73 -23.50 10.19
CA PHE A 359 -4.71 -22.69 10.84
C PHE A 359 -5.24 -22.44 12.25
N ASP A 360 -4.41 -22.64 13.29
CA ASP A 360 -4.75 -22.19 14.65
C ASP A 360 -4.83 -20.65 14.63
N VAL A 361 -5.98 -20.12 14.23
CA VAL A 361 -6.32 -18.70 14.32
C VAL A 361 -7.17 -18.57 15.56
N ASP A 362 -6.70 -17.78 16.52
CA ASP A 362 -7.51 -17.41 17.67
C ASP A 362 -8.68 -16.55 17.16
N ASP A 363 -9.88 -17.11 17.15
CA ASP A 363 -11.10 -16.37 16.84
C ASP A 363 -11.36 -15.35 17.95
N VAL A 364 -10.96 -14.10 17.71
CA VAL A 364 -11.22 -12.99 18.62
C VAL A 364 -12.65 -12.52 18.40
N GLU A 365 -13.54 -12.83 19.34
CA GLU A 365 -14.92 -12.36 19.29
C GLU A 365 -14.99 -10.85 19.54
N GLU A 366 -15.22 -10.10 18.47
CA GLU A 366 -15.52 -8.67 18.54
C GLU A 366 -17.02 -8.45 18.75
N GLY A 367 -17.36 -7.48 19.60
CA GLY A 367 -18.76 -7.11 19.84
C GLY A 367 -19.35 -6.21 18.73
N PRO A 368 -20.67 -5.98 18.75
CA PRO A 368 -21.37 -5.31 17.66
C PRO A 368 -20.95 -3.83 17.53
N ILE A 369 -20.81 -3.38 16.29
CA ILE A 369 -20.51 -1.98 15.93
C ILE A 369 -21.81 -1.27 15.57
N PHE A 370 -22.16 -0.23 16.34
CA PHE A 370 -23.41 0.51 16.18
C PHE A 370 -23.31 1.74 15.27
N SER A 371 -22.14 2.37 15.17
CA SER A 371 -21.93 3.52 14.30
C SER A 371 -20.45 3.85 14.18
N LEU A 372 -20.10 4.61 13.15
CA LEU A 372 -18.75 5.11 12.91
C LEU A 372 -18.75 6.63 12.81
N CYS A 373 -17.63 7.26 13.17
CA CYS A 373 -17.46 8.71 13.16
C CYS A 373 -16.08 9.13 12.69
N MET A 374 -15.99 10.31 12.08
CA MET A 374 -14.75 11.00 11.76
C MET A 374 -14.84 12.45 12.22
N THR A 375 -13.76 12.90 12.86
CA THR A 375 -13.64 14.24 13.44
C THR A 375 -12.24 14.79 13.19
N ASP A 376 -12.12 16.13 13.21
CA ASP A 376 -10.83 16.82 13.09
C ASP A 376 -10.01 16.71 14.40
N SER A 377 -10.70 16.82 15.54
CA SER A 377 -10.12 16.59 16.87
C SER A 377 -10.78 15.40 17.56
N GLY A 378 -9.95 14.54 18.15
CA GLY A 378 -10.33 13.34 18.88
C GLY A 378 -10.74 13.56 20.34
N ASP A 379 -11.11 14.78 20.71
CA ASP A 379 -11.42 15.09 22.10
C ASP A 379 -12.71 14.41 22.57
N GLN A 380 -12.73 14.02 23.85
CA GLN A 380 -13.93 13.48 24.50
C GLN A 380 -15.14 14.43 24.37
N ILE A 381 -14.91 15.74 24.37
CA ILE A 381 -15.97 16.76 24.22
C ILE A 381 -16.59 16.69 22.82
N THR A 382 -15.75 16.57 21.78
CA THR A 382 -16.18 16.51 20.37
C THR A 382 -16.94 15.21 20.10
N LEU A 383 -16.42 14.08 20.60
CA LEU A 383 -17.10 12.80 20.50
C LEU A 383 -18.39 12.76 21.35
N GLY A 384 -18.45 13.49 22.47
CA GLY A 384 -19.68 13.69 23.23
C GLY A 384 -20.79 14.40 22.44
N LYS A 385 -20.43 15.33 21.54
CA LYS A 385 -21.39 15.95 20.62
C LYS A 385 -21.90 14.96 19.58
N TRP A 386 -21.04 14.07 19.09
CA TRP A 386 -21.45 12.97 18.21
C TRP A 386 -22.48 12.06 18.88
N ILE A 387 -22.23 11.63 20.13
CA ILE A 387 -23.17 10.81 20.90
C ILE A 387 -24.48 11.54 21.15
N SER A 388 -24.44 12.83 21.52
CA SER A 388 -25.64 13.66 21.67
C SER A 388 -26.45 13.75 20.37
N GLY A 389 -25.77 13.82 19.23
CA GLY A 389 -26.40 13.79 17.91
C GLY A 389 -27.04 12.44 17.58
N LEU A 390 -26.35 11.34 17.88
CA LEU A 390 -26.87 9.98 17.71
C LEU A 390 -28.08 9.70 18.61
N GLN A 391 -28.15 10.32 19.78
CA GLN A 391 -29.29 10.17 20.69
C GLN A 391 -30.61 10.66 20.07
N GLN A 392 -30.57 11.61 19.15
CA GLN A 392 -31.77 12.12 18.47
C GLN A 392 -32.43 11.05 17.59
N THR A 393 -31.63 10.14 17.04
CA THR A 393 -32.09 9.00 16.25
C THR A 393 -32.30 7.77 17.11
N ASN A 394 -31.47 7.56 18.13
CA ASN A 394 -31.47 6.38 18.98
C ASN A 394 -31.64 6.76 20.46
N PRO A 395 -32.86 6.74 21.02
CA PRO A 395 -33.12 7.20 22.39
C PRO A 395 -32.48 6.32 23.47
N VAL A 396 -32.14 5.06 23.15
CA VAL A 396 -31.51 4.09 24.07
C VAL A 396 -30.17 4.61 24.61
N LEU A 397 -29.43 5.39 23.83
CA LEU A 397 -28.17 6.00 24.25
C LEU A 397 -28.32 6.98 25.42
N GLY A 398 -29.52 7.51 25.67
CA GLY A 398 -29.77 8.37 26.83
C GLY A 398 -29.82 7.62 28.16
N CYS A 399 -30.11 6.32 28.13
CA CYS A 399 -30.17 5.46 29.32
C CYS A 399 -28.90 4.62 29.50
N THR A 400 -28.09 4.50 28.44
CA THR A 400 -26.94 3.59 28.40
C THR A 400 -25.66 4.33 28.79
N PRO A 401 -24.82 3.78 29.68
CA PRO A 401 -23.55 4.42 30.03
C PRO A 401 -22.57 4.36 28.85
N VAL A 402 -22.05 5.52 28.45
CA VAL A 402 -21.04 5.63 27.37
C VAL A 402 -19.66 5.83 27.97
N VAL A 403 -18.72 4.96 27.60
CA VAL A 403 -17.33 4.97 28.10
C VAL A 403 -16.39 5.29 26.94
N PHE A 404 -15.52 6.27 27.11
CA PHE A 404 -14.54 6.67 26.10
C PHE A 404 -13.23 5.91 26.33
N ARG A 405 -12.86 5.04 25.38
CA ARG A 405 -11.58 4.33 25.31
C ARG A 405 -10.76 4.98 24.20
N LEU A 406 -10.28 6.19 24.46
CA LEU A 406 -9.46 6.95 23.52
C LEU A 406 -8.01 6.59 23.76
N ASP A 407 -7.42 5.86 22.82
CA ASP A 407 -5.98 5.66 22.83
C ASP A 407 -5.31 6.97 22.44
N SER A 408 -4.15 7.25 23.04
CA SER A 408 -3.23 8.21 22.45
C SER A 408 -2.77 7.57 21.14
N GLY A 409 -3.49 7.84 20.05
CA GLY A 409 -3.28 7.22 18.75
C GLY A 409 -1.82 7.30 18.30
N PRO A 410 -1.42 6.56 17.25
CA PRO A 410 -0.08 6.71 16.69
C PRO A 410 0.09 8.19 16.32
N GLN A 411 0.86 8.92 17.14
CA GLN A 411 1.24 10.29 16.81
C GLN A 411 2.01 10.18 15.50
N GLU A 412 1.42 10.69 14.42
CA GLU A 412 2.23 11.08 13.28
C GLU A 412 3.37 11.92 13.86
N ILE A 413 4.61 11.52 13.57
CA ILE A 413 5.77 12.34 13.85
C ILE A 413 5.53 13.60 13.02
N GLN A 414 4.88 14.59 13.65
CA GLN A 414 4.77 15.92 13.12
C GLN A 414 6.22 16.32 12.87
N THR A 415 6.60 16.44 11.60
CA THR A 415 7.83 17.16 11.28
C THR A 415 7.65 18.52 11.94
N PRO A 416 8.50 18.89 12.91
CA PRO A 416 8.29 20.11 13.65
C PRO A 416 8.22 21.24 12.63
N THR A 417 7.07 21.89 12.57
CA THR A 417 6.94 23.18 11.91
C THR A 417 8.00 24.06 12.55
N GLU A 418 8.96 24.54 11.76
CA GLU A 418 10.04 25.45 12.18
C GLU A 418 9.46 26.80 12.63
N ALA A 419 8.73 26.80 13.75
CA ALA A 419 8.08 27.96 14.30
C ALA A 419 8.10 27.87 15.83
N GLU A 420 9.27 27.59 16.41
CA GLU A 420 9.55 27.76 17.85
C GLU A 420 11.07 27.74 18.17
N ALA A 421 11.92 28.07 17.20
CA ALA A 421 13.38 28.14 17.41
C ALA A 421 13.93 29.56 17.59
N THR A 422 13.08 30.60 17.53
CA THR A 422 13.53 31.99 17.66
C THR A 422 13.52 32.51 19.10
N ASP A 423 12.77 31.89 20.00
CA ASP A 423 12.55 32.47 21.33
C ASP A 423 13.60 31.99 22.36
N ASP A 424 14.22 30.83 22.13
CA ASP A 424 15.24 30.27 23.01
C ASP A 424 16.64 30.86 22.79
N GLU A 425 16.98 31.31 21.57
CA GLU A 425 18.28 31.96 21.32
C GLU A 425 18.38 33.36 21.96
N ASP A 426 17.27 34.09 22.02
CA ASP A 426 17.22 35.44 22.61
C ASP A 426 17.30 35.42 24.16
N ILE A 427 16.85 34.34 24.80
CA ILE A 427 16.99 34.16 26.26
C ILE A 427 18.44 33.84 26.63
N ILE A 428 19.15 33.06 25.83
CA ILE A 428 20.55 32.69 26.07
C ILE A 428 21.50 33.88 25.82
N GLN A 429 21.22 34.72 24.83
CA GLN A 429 22.02 35.93 24.58
C GLN A 429 21.86 36.99 25.69
N ASN A 430 20.65 37.17 26.22
CA ASN A 430 20.40 38.14 27.29
C ASN A 430 21.00 37.74 28.66
N GLN A 431 21.19 36.45 28.92
CA GLN A 431 21.88 35.99 30.13
C GLN A 431 23.41 36.17 30.05
N LYS A 432 24.00 36.10 28.85
CA LYS A 432 25.45 36.30 28.65
C LYS A 432 25.91 37.76 28.76
N MET A 433 25.02 38.74 28.54
CA MET A 433 25.37 40.17 28.69
C MET A 433 25.27 40.70 30.12
N LYS A 434 24.84 39.89 31.09
CA LYS A 434 24.67 40.28 32.51
C LYS A 434 25.71 39.69 33.47
N GLN A 435 26.80 39.10 32.97
CA GLN A 435 27.96 38.70 33.79
C GLN A 435 29.19 39.55 33.51
#